data_AF-A0A6H5I3A6-F1
#
_entry.id   AF-A0A6H5I3A6-F1
#
_cell.length_a   1.000
_cell.length_b   1.000
_cell.length_c   1.000
_cell.angle_alpha   90.00
_cell.angle_beta   90.00
_cell.angle_gamma   90.00
#
_symmetry.space_group_name_H-M   'P 1'
#
loop_
_entity.id
_entity.type
_entity.pdbx_description
1 polymer ?
#
loop_
_entity_poly.entity_id
_entity_poly.type
_entity_poly.pdbx_seq_one_letter_code
_entity_poly.pdbx_strand_id
1 'polypeptide(L)'
;MEWAESKHNKWWSAAKGCRQAKLMLGPEPNSDWLRQARNRGREYTKLLTHIITGHGHLRYHGHKIGLVSDSTCRWCGADKETPLHLLTACDVAAERRRKWFGDSLPSLEDIRGTKTSRLIGFWKEVVRTN
;
A
#
# COMPACT_ATOMS: atom_id res chain seq x y z
N MET A 1 1.36 -27.64 11.63
CA MET A 1 1.20 -26.20 11.30
C MET A 1 0.04 -25.95 10.33
N GLU A 2 -0.21 -26.84 9.38
CA GLU A 2 -1.28 -26.74 8.36
C GLU A 2 -2.69 -26.37 8.87
N TRP A 3 -3.12 -26.92 10.02
CA TRP A 3 -4.42 -26.56 10.61
C TRP A 3 -4.52 -25.07 10.97
N ALA A 4 -3.46 -24.50 11.55
CA ALA A 4 -3.45 -23.11 11.99
C ALA A 4 -3.48 -22.15 10.78
N GLU A 5 -2.72 -22.47 9.74
CA GLU A 5 -2.70 -21.71 8.47
C GLU A 5 -4.07 -21.77 7.77
N SER A 6 -4.66 -22.97 7.65
CA SER A 6 -5.99 -23.14 7.06
C SER A 6 -7.06 -22.35 7.82
N LYS A 7 -7.03 -22.40 9.17
CA LYS A 7 -7.97 -21.64 10.01
C LYS A 7 -7.75 -20.13 9.87
N HIS A 8 -6.50 -19.68 9.86
CA HIS A 8 -6.15 -18.28 9.63
C HIS A 8 -6.66 -17.78 8.28
N ASN A 9 -6.37 -18.50 7.20
CA ASN A 9 -6.76 -18.11 5.83
C ASN A 9 -8.28 -18.04 5.65
N LYS A 10 -9.03 -18.99 6.24
CA LYS A 10 -10.50 -18.96 6.25
C LYS A 10 -11.01 -17.72 6.98
N TRP A 11 -10.50 -17.45 8.18
CA TRP A 11 -10.90 -16.28 8.96
C TRP A 11 -10.54 -14.97 8.25
N TRP A 12 -9.31 -14.84 7.74
CA TRP A 12 -8.83 -13.67 7.02
C TRP A 12 -9.68 -13.39 5.78
N SER A 13 -9.97 -14.41 4.98
CA SER A 13 -10.80 -14.27 3.78
C SER A 13 -12.22 -13.82 4.13
N ALA A 14 -12.83 -14.42 5.17
CA ALA A 14 -14.18 -14.10 5.62
C ALA A 14 -14.31 -12.77 6.39
N ALA A 15 -13.22 -12.23 6.94
CA ALA A 15 -13.26 -11.02 7.74
C ALA A 15 -13.81 -9.83 6.95
N LYS A 16 -14.80 -9.12 7.50
CA LYS A 16 -15.33 -7.89 6.90
C LYS A 16 -14.29 -6.77 7.03
N GLY A 17 -14.14 -5.97 5.97
CA GLY A 17 -13.17 -4.87 5.94
C GLY A 17 -11.78 -5.29 5.46
N CYS A 18 -10.75 -4.53 5.83
CA CYS A 18 -9.35 -4.74 5.42
C CYS A 18 -9.13 -4.83 3.91
N ARG A 19 -10.03 -4.28 3.07
CA ARG A 19 -9.98 -4.36 1.60
C ARG A 19 -8.59 -4.04 1.04
N GLN A 20 -8.01 -2.92 1.49
CA GLN A 20 -6.69 -2.47 1.05
C GLN A 20 -5.58 -3.47 1.44
N ALA A 21 -5.55 -3.91 2.69
CA ALA A 21 -4.57 -4.88 3.17
C ALA A 21 -4.71 -6.23 2.44
N LYS A 22 -5.94 -6.71 2.20
CA LYS A 22 -6.21 -7.93 1.42
C LYS A 22 -5.69 -7.80 -0.01
N LEU A 23 -5.93 -6.67 -0.66
CA LEU A 23 -5.41 -6.38 -2.00
C LEU A 23 -3.88 -6.24 -1.99
N MET A 24 -3.26 -5.69 -0.97
CA MET A 24 -1.80 -5.50 -0.97
C MET A 24 -1.03 -6.75 -0.56
N LEU A 25 -1.54 -7.53 0.39
CA LEU A 25 -0.87 -8.75 0.87
C LEU A 25 -1.11 -9.94 -0.04
N GLY A 26 -2.27 -10.01 -0.71
CA GLY A 26 -2.63 -11.17 -1.51
C GLY A 26 -2.81 -12.44 -0.66
N PRO A 27 -2.92 -13.61 -1.31
CA PRO A 27 -2.97 -14.91 -0.62
C PRO A 27 -1.62 -15.26 0.03
N GLU A 28 -0.52 -14.89 -0.61
CA GLU A 28 0.84 -15.09 -0.13
C GLU A 28 1.61 -13.78 -0.10
N PRO A 29 1.89 -13.22 1.09
CA PRO A 29 2.64 -11.97 1.21
C PRO A 29 4.07 -12.12 0.72
N ASN A 30 4.58 -11.05 0.11
CA ASN A 30 5.97 -10.99 -0.35
C ASN A 30 6.96 -11.24 0.79
N SER A 31 7.82 -12.25 0.63
CA SER A 31 8.77 -12.67 1.67
C SER A 31 9.82 -11.60 2.00
N ASP A 32 10.18 -10.72 1.04
CA ASP A 32 11.02 -9.55 1.32
C ASP A 32 10.30 -8.56 2.23
N TRP A 33 9.01 -8.30 2.01
CA TRP A 33 8.24 -7.38 2.84
C TRP A 33 8.17 -7.87 4.29
N LEU A 34 7.88 -9.15 4.48
CA LEU A 34 7.85 -9.79 5.80
C LEU A 34 9.23 -9.74 6.47
N ARG A 35 10.29 -10.10 5.74
CA ARG A 35 11.67 -10.08 6.26
C ARG A 35 12.10 -8.67 6.66
N GLN A 36 11.81 -7.67 5.83
CA GLN A 36 12.19 -6.29 6.12
C GLN A 36 11.34 -5.70 7.24
N ALA A 37 10.05 -5.99 7.31
CA ALA A 37 9.20 -5.55 8.43
C ALA A 37 9.69 -6.09 9.79
N ARG A 38 10.22 -7.33 9.80
CA ARG A 38 10.79 -7.96 11.00
C ARG A 38 12.15 -7.40 11.38
N ASN A 39 13.01 -7.14 10.39
CA ASN A 39 14.42 -6.84 10.63
C ASN A 39 14.74 -5.32 10.65
N ARG A 40 13.79 -4.45 10.25
CA ARG A 40 13.98 -3.00 10.23
C ARG A 40 13.30 -2.33 11.44
N GLY A 41 13.72 -1.10 11.73
CA GLY A 41 13.19 -0.32 12.85
C GLY A 41 11.78 0.23 12.61
N ARG A 42 11.21 0.79 13.68
CA ARG A 42 9.82 1.29 13.76
C ARG A 42 9.36 2.13 12.57
N GLU A 43 10.16 3.11 12.14
CA GLU A 43 9.78 4.01 11.04
C GLU A 43 9.60 3.29 9.71
N TYR A 44 10.41 2.27 9.45
CA TYR A 44 10.29 1.46 8.24
C TYR A 44 8.98 0.67 8.24
N THR A 45 8.71 -0.04 9.34
CA THR A 45 7.50 -0.84 9.52
C THR A 45 6.25 0.03 9.51
N LYS A 46 6.31 1.23 10.10
CA LYS A 46 5.23 2.23 10.03
C LYS A 46 4.89 2.60 8.59
N LEU A 47 5.90 2.97 7.78
CA LEU A 47 5.68 3.32 6.38
C LEU A 47 5.10 2.14 5.58
N LEU A 48 5.65 0.94 5.76
CA LEU A 48 5.14 -0.25 5.10
C LEU A 48 3.68 -0.54 5.50
N THR A 49 3.34 -0.42 6.77
CA THR A 49 1.96 -0.56 7.27
C THR A 49 1.04 0.49 6.65
N HIS A 50 1.46 1.76 6.54
CA HIS A 50 0.66 2.80 5.89
C HIS A 50 0.37 2.44 4.43
N ILE A 51 1.39 1.96 3.71
CA ILE A 51 1.28 1.57 2.30
C ILE A 51 0.32 0.39 2.13
N ILE A 52 0.53 -0.68 2.90
CA ILE A 52 -0.22 -1.93 2.78
C ILE A 52 -1.67 -1.74 3.21
N THR A 53 -1.91 -1.04 4.31
CA THR A 53 -3.24 -0.99 4.92
C THR A 53 -4.03 0.26 4.54
N GLY A 54 -3.37 1.30 4.03
CA GLY A 54 -3.98 2.61 3.79
C GLY A 54 -4.14 3.48 5.03
N HIS A 55 -3.73 3.02 6.21
CA HIS A 55 -3.78 3.78 7.46
C HIS A 55 -2.59 4.75 7.59
N GLY A 56 -2.49 5.69 6.65
CA GLY A 56 -1.52 6.79 6.69
C GLY A 56 -2.21 8.14 6.49
N HIS A 57 -1.42 9.21 6.34
CA HIS A 57 -1.91 10.57 6.10
C HIS A 57 -2.38 10.81 4.66
N LEU A 58 -3.17 9.88 4.11
CA LEU A 58 -3.84 10.04 2.83
C LEU A 58 -5.28 10.51 3.01
N ARG A 59 -5.76 11.32 2.07
CA ARG A 59 -7.10 11.93 2.16
C ARG A 59 -8.23 10.92 2.28
N TYR A 60 -8.16 9.76 1.62
CA TYR A 60 -9.22 8.74 1.78
C TYR A 60 -9.33 8.23 3.21
N HIS A 61 -8.20 7.94 3.87
CA HIS A 61 -8.23 7.50 5.26
C HIS A 61 -8.65 8.64 6.19
N GLY A 62 -8.06 9.83 6.01
CA GLY A 62 -8.42 11.03 6.79
C GLY A 62 -9.92 11.34 6.70
N HIS A 63 -10.51 11.26 5.52
CA HIS A 63 -11.94 11.46 5.32
C HIS A 63 -12.77 10.39 6.05
N LYS A 64 -12.35 9.12 5.99
CA LYS A 64 -13.01 8.02 6.71
C LYS A 64 -13.06 8.22 8.23
N ILE A 65 -12.10 8.95 8.80
CA ILE A 65 -12.02 9.23 10.25
C ILE A 65 -12.38 10.69 10.59
N GLY A 66 -12.91 11.46 9.65
CA GLY A 66 -13.38 12.84 9.89
C GLY A 66 -12.29 13.91 10.01
N LEU A 67 -11.05 13.63 9.61
CA LEU A 67 -9.95 14.60 9.65
C LEU A 67 -9.89 15.53 8.43
N VAL A 68 -10.46 15.13 7.30
CA VAL A 68 -10.55 15.96 6.09
C VAL A 68 -11.93 15.82 5.45
N SER A 69 -12.43 16.87 4.81
CA SER A 69 -13.75 16.89 4.17
C SER A 69 -13.80 16.22 2.79
N ASP A 70 -12.64 16.03 2.16
CA ASP A 70 -12.54 15.49 0.81
C ASP A 70 -11.54 14.32 0.76
N SER A 71 -11.94 13.24 0.09
CA SER A 71 -11.14 12.03 -0.11
C SER A 71 -10.35 12.02 -1.42
N THR A 72 -10.54 13.03 -2.27
CA THR A 72 -9.95 13.12 -3.61
C THR A 72 -8.44 13.32 -3.55
N CYS A 73 -7.72 12.63 -4.43
CA CYS A 73 -6.28 12.67 -4.61
C CYS A 73 -5.79 14.11 -4.74
N ARG A 74 -4.96 14.56 -3.79
CA ARG A 74 -4.40 15.91 -3.79
C ARG A 74 -3.45 16.21 -4.95
N TRP A 75 -3.04 15.17 -5.67
CA TRP A 75 -2.14 15.29 -6.81
C TRP A 75 -2.90 15.36 -8.13
N CYS A 76 -3.75 14.36 -8.45
CA CYS A 76 -4.46 14.32 -9.74
C CYS A 76 -5.86 14.93 -9.72
N GLY A 77 -6.49 15.09 -8.56
CA GLY A 77 -7.83 15.67 -8.45
C GLY A 77 -8.99 14.81 -8.97
N ALA A 78 -8.77 13.55 -9.36
CA ALA A 78 -9.79 12.72 -10.01
C ALA A 78 -10.35 11.57 -9.14
N ASP A 79 -9.48 10.86 -8.43
CA ASP A 79 -9.80 9.60 -7.75
C ASP A 79 -9.60 9.68 -6.23
N LYS A 80 -10.06 8.67 -5.48
CA LYS A 80 -9.78 8.58 -4.03
C LYS A 80 -8.28 8.44 -3.77
N GLU A 81 -7.77 9.28 -2.87
CA GLU A 81 -6.37 9.24 -2.45
C GLU A 81 -6.07 8.00 -1.58
N THR A 82 -5.71 6.91 -2.23
CA THR A 82 -5.37 5.64 -1.57
C THR A 82 -3.96 5.21 -1.96
N PRO A 83 -3.29 4.35 -1.17
CA PRO A 83 -2.00 3.82 -1.60
C PRO A 83 -2.11 3.10 -2.94
N LEU A 84 -3.21 2.37 -3.15
CA LEU A 84 -3.45 1.63 -4.38
C LEU A 84 -3.49 2.57 -5.59
N HIS A 85 -4.28 3.64 -5.51
CA HIS A 85 -4.34 4.65 -6.56
C HIS A 85 -2.96 5.22 -6.88
N LEU A 86 -2.16 5.60 -5.88
CA LEU A 86 -0.81 6.13 -6.12
C LEU A 86 0.11 5.08 -6.78
N LEU A 87 0.04 3.84 -6.30
CA LEU A 87 0.89 2.74 -6.74
C LEU A 87 0.57 2.21 -8.13
N THR A 88 -0.65 2.38 -8.64
CA THR A 88 -1.05 1.74 -9.92
C THR A 88 -1.71 2.66 -10.94
N ALA A 89 -2.29 3.81 -10.55
CA ALA A 89 -3.21 4.54 -11.43
C ALA A 89 -3.02 6.07 -11.48
N CYS A 90 -2.49 6.72 -10.44
CA CYS A 90 -2.39 8.18 -10.39
C CYS A 90 -1.50 8.73 -11.51
N ASP A 91 -2.04 9.54 -12.42
CA ASP A 91 -1.31 10.09 -13.58
C ASP A 91 -0.08 10.90 -13.15
N VAL A 92 -0.22 11.71 -12.10
CA VAL A 92 0.88 12.55 -11.57
C VAL A 92 2.03 11.70 -11.01
N ALA A 93 1.75 10.46 -10.59
CA ALA A 93 2.75 9.53 -10.08
C ALA A 93 3.34 8.60 -11.17
N ALA A 94 2.87 8.67 -12.43
CA ALA A 94 3.28 7.77 -13.51
C ALA A 94 4.80 7.72 -13.70
N GLU A 95 5.47 8.87 -13.73
CA GLU A 95 6.93 8.92 -13.88
C GLU A 95 7.67 8.29 -12.69
N ARG A 96 7.17 8.54 -11.47
CA ARG A 96 7.75 7.94 -10.25
C ARG A 96 7.56 6.44 -10.27
N ARG A 97 6.42 5.93 -10.74
CA ARG A 97 6.20 4.50 -10.91
C ARG A 97 7.17 3.93 -11.94
N ARG A 98 7.35 4.57 -13.09
CA ARG A 98 8.32 4.13 -14.10
C ARG A 98 9.74 4.03 -13.53
N LYS A 99 10.18 5.05 -12.79
CA LYS A 99 11.48 5.05 -12.10
C LYS A 99 11.61 3.91 -11.08
N TRP A 100 10.62 3.73 -10.21
CA TRP A 100 10.70 2.82 -9.06
C TRP A 100 10.16 1.43 -9.32
N PHE A 101 9.41 1.17 -10.38
CA PHE A 101 8.80 -0.12 -10.70
C PHE A 101 9.12 -0.58 -12.12
N GLY A 102 9.66 0.30 -12.98
CA GLY A 102 9.96 0.00 -14.39
C GLY A 102 8.77 0.24 -15.31
N ASP A 103 7.58 0.48 -14.76
CA ASP A 103 6.33 0.70 -15.49
C ASP A 103 5.58 1.90 -14.92
N SER A 104 4.96 2.68 -15.81
CA SER A 104 4.08 3.79 -15.47
C SER A 104 2.67 3.36 -15.03
N LEU A 105 2.22 2.15 -15.37
CA LEU A 105 0.92 1.59 -15.00
C LEU A 105 1.07 0.13 -14.50
N PRO A 106 1.89 -0.12 -13.46
CA PRO A 106 2.12 -1.47 -12.96
C PRO A 106 0.81 -2.08 -12.44
N SER A 107 0.66 -3.38 -12.68
CA SER A 107 -0.44 -4.15 -12.09
C SER A 107 -0.26 -4.28 -10.58
N LEU A 108 -1.32 -4.69 -9.88
CA LEU A 108 -1.23 -5.01 -8.46
C LEU A 108 -0.25 -6.17 -8.20
N GLU A 109 -0.11 -7.11 -9.13
CA GLU A 109 0.82 -8.23 -9.04
C GLU A 109 2.26 -7.76 -9.16
N ASP A 110 2.56 -6.83 -10.07
CA ASP A 110 3.89 -6.20 -10.18
C ASP A 110 4.26 -5.48 -8.88
N ILE A 111 3.30 -4.75 -8.30
CA ILE A 111 3.48 -4.09 -7.01
C ILE A 111 3.73 -5.12 -5.90
N ARG A 112 2.95 -6.20 -5.82
CA ARG A 112 3.17 -7.27 -4.83
C ARG A 112 4.53 -7.96 -5.01
N GLY A 113 5.02 -8.07 -6.24
CA GLY A 113 6.30 -8.69 -6.56
C GLY A 113 7.53 -7.80 -6.27
N THR A 114 7.34 -6.49 -6.11
CA THR A 114 8.45 -5.55 -5.98
C THR A 114 9.19 -5.66 -4.64
N LYS A 115 10.48 -5.34 -4.64
CA LYS A 115 11.27 -5.25 -3.39
C LYS A 115 10.73 -4.13 -2.51
N THR A 116 10.68 -4.37 -1.21
CA THR A 116 10.18 -3.39 -0.22
C THR A 116 10.95 -2.06 -0.27
N SER A 117 12.24 -2.12 -0.60
CA SER A 117 13.07 -0.92 -0.78
C SER A 117 12.58 -0.01 -1.91
N ARG A 118 12.11 -0.59 -3.02
CA ARG A 118 11.54 0.16 -4.15
C ARG A 118 10.18 0.73 -3.79
N LEU A 119 9.34 -0.07 -3.12
CA LEU A 119 8.03 0.37 -2.61
C LEU A 119 8.14 1.58 -1.68
N ILE A 120 9.04 1.53 -0.69
CA ILE A 120 9.27 2.62 0.25
C ILE A 120 9.96 3.81 -0.42
N GLY A 121 10.88 3.57 -1.36
CA GLY A 121 11.53 4.63 -2.14
C GLY A 121 10.51 5.46 -2.92
N PHE A 122 9.64 4.77 -3.67
CA PHE A 122 8.50 5.39 -4.34
C PHE A 122 7.62 6.19 -3.38
N TRP A 123 7.23 5.58 -2.25
CA TRP A 123 6.34 6.21 -1.29
C TRP A 123 6.91 7.50 -0.70
N LYS A 124 8.21 7.48 -0.35
CA LYS A 124 8.93 8.65 0.15
C LYS A 124 9.09 9.76 -0.89
N GLU A 125 9.04 9.44 -2.18
CA GLU A 125 9.14 10.42 -3.26
C GLU A 125 7.78 11.05 -3.58
N VAL A 126 6.70 10.27 -3.54
CA VAL A 126 5.34 10.74 -3.88
C VAL A 126 4.64 11.39 -2.69
N VAL A 127 4.68 10.74 -1.52
CA VAL A 127 3.93 11.13 -0.32
C VAL A 127 4.80 11.96 0.62
N ARG A 128 5.94 12.48 0.15
CA ARG A 128 6.79 13.35 0.96
C ARG A 128 5.97 14.57 1.39
N THR A 129 5.50 14.52 2.63
CA THR A 129 4.98 15.65 3.40
C THR A 129 6.13 16.58 3.68
N ASN A 130 5.89 17.88 3.54
CA ASN A 130 6.64 18.94 4.22
C ASN A 130 6.91 18.56 5.69
#